data_AF-A0A5T0UQK7-F1
#
_entry.id   AF-A0A5T0UQK7-F1
#
_cell.length_a   1.000
_cell.length_b   1.000
_cell.length_c   1.000
_cell.angle_alpha   90.00
_cell.angle_beta   90.00
_cell.angle_gamma   90.00
#
_symmetry.space_group_name_H-M   'P 1'
#
loop_
_entity.id
_entity.type
_entity.pdbx_description
1 polymer ?
#
loop_
_entity_poly.entity_id
_entity_poly.type
_entity_poly.pdbx_seq_one_letter_code
_entity_poly.pdbx_strand_id
1 'polypeptide(L)'
;MKVLLDKISQLKAGDYLCVSGSLPRGVPEDILVEISKICEAKQINLILDTSAKTIHKCLPYHPFLLKPNEQELSSWFGKENLTIAECLTCCKQLVAKGAKQVLLSLGENGGA
;
A
#
# COMPACT_ATOMS: atom_id res chain seq x y z
N MET A 1 3.57 -12.95 15.42
CA MET A 1 2.86 -11.78 14.85
C MET A 1 2.51 -10.72 15.89
N LYS A 2 1.89 -11.09 17.02
CA LYS A 2 1.49 -10.18 18.10
C LYS A 2 2.56 -9.16 18.53
N VAL A 3 3.80 -9.60 18.74
CA VAL A 3 4.92 -8.73 19.15
C VAL A 3 5.19 -7.58 18.18
N LEU A 4 5.04 -7.79 16.86
CA LEU A 4 5.26 -6.73 15.86
C LEU A 4 4.14 -5.69 15.93
N LEU A 5 2.89 -6.14 15.99
CA LEU A 5 1.72 -5.26 16.08
C LEU A 5 1.73 -4.46 17.38
N ASP A 6 2.14 -5.08 18.49
CA ASP A 6 2.31 -4.39 19.77
C ASP A 6 3.35 -3.27 19.65
N LYS A 7 4.48 -3.50 18.95
CA LYS A 7 5.47 -2.44 18.69
C LYS A 7 4.92 -1.31 17.81
N ILE A 8 4.21 -1.65 16.73
CA ILE A 8 3.58 -0.64 15.86
C ILE A 8 2.55 0.19 16.66
N SER A 9 1.83 -0.44 17.59
CA SER A 9 0.87 0.25 18.46
C SER A 9 1.50 1.28 19.40
N GLN A 10 2.82 1.30 19.57
CA GLN A 10 3.54 2.31 20.37
C GLN A 10 3.92 3.56 19.58
N LEU A 11 3.79 3.54 18.24
CA LEU A 11 3.98 4.74 17.41
C LEU A 11 2.95 5.83 17.76
N LYS A 12 3.25 7.07 17.40
CA LYS A 12 2.45 8.24 17.74
C LYS A 12 1.82 8.85 16.49
N ALA A 13 0.79 9.66 16.71
CA ALA A 13 0.16 10.43 15.65
C ALA A 13 1.20 11.29 14.92
N GLY A 14 1.17 11.27 13.59
CA GLY A 14 2.12 11.97 12.74
C GLY A 14 3.39 11.18 12.38
N ASP A 15 3.69 10.08 13.08
CA ASP A 15 4.79 9.19 12.70
C ASP A 15 4.54 8.58 11.32
N TYR A 16 5.63 8.19 10.64
CA TYR A 16 5.57 7.46 9.39
C TYR A 16 5.97 6.01 9.61
N LEU A 17 5.14 5.09 9.11
CA LEU A 17 5.47 3.66 9.05
C LEU A 17 5.58 3.24 7.59
N CYS A 18 6.75 2.79 7.16
CA CYS A 18 6.95 2.20 5.85
C CYS A 18 6.95 0.68 5.95
N VAL A 19 6.05 0.04 5.21
CA VAL A 19 6.01 -1.42 5.05
C VAL A 19 6.39 -1.73 3.60
N SER A 20 7.62 -2.18 3.42
CA SER A 20 8.21 -2.43 2.10
C SER A 20 8.65 -3.86 1.90
N GLY A 21 8.50 -4.37 0.68
CA GLY A 21 8.98 -5.67 0.25
C GLY A 21 7.96 -6.79 0.35
N SER A 22 8.42 -8.01 0.05
CA SER A 22 7.61 -9.22 0.14
C SER A 22 7.43 -9.66 1.59
N LEU A 23 6.25 -10.14 1.92
CA LEU A 23 6.00 -10.76 3.21
C LEU A 23 6.86 -12.03 3.39
N PRO A 24 7.35 -12.31 4.61
CA PRO A 24 8.07 -13.56 4.89
C PRO A 24 7.19 -14.78 4.59
N ARG A 25 7.83 -15.89 4.21
CA ARG A 25 7.12 -17.15 3.94
C ARG A 25 6.28 -17.57 5.16
N GLY A 26 5.00 -17.87 4.91
CA GLY A 26 4.05 -18.29 5.96
C GLY A 26 3.37 -17.13 6.70
N VAL A 27 3.67 -15.87 6.36
CA VAL A 27 2.94 -14.71 6.87
C VAL A 27 1.75 -14.41 5.96
N PRO A 28 0.51 -14.39 6.48
CA PRO A 28 -0.67 -14.07 5.67
C PRO A 28 -0.68 -12.59 5.28
N GLU A 29 -1.15 -12.28 4.06
CA GLU A 29 -1.27 -10.90 3.58
C GLU A 29 -2.21 -10.01 4.42
N ASP A 30 -3.16 -10.63 5.14
CA ASP A 30 -4.09 -9.93 6.02
C ASP A 30 -3.38 -9.14 7.15
N ILE A 31 -2.10 -9.41 7.43
CA ILE A 31 -1.29 -8.59 8.34
C ILE A 31 -1.23 -7.12 7.90
N LEU A 32 -1.23 -6.85 6.58
CA LEU A 32 -1.24 -5.48 6.06
C LEU A 32 -2.52 -4.74 6.44
N VAL A 33 -3.64 -5.46 6.53
CA VAL A 33 -4.93 -4.92 6.96
C VAL A 33 -4.90 -4.59 8.45
N GLU A 34 -4.32 -5.46 9.27
CA GLU A 34 -4.16 -5.22 10.72
C GLU A 34 -3.25 -4.00 10.98
N ILE A 35 -2.13 -3.89 10.27
CA ILE A 35 -1.24 -2.73 10.33
C ILE A 35 -2.00 -1.45 9.92
N SER A 36 -2.76 -1.52 8.84
CA SER A 36 -3.54 -0.38 8.33
C SER A 36 -4.57 0.11 9.34
N LYS A 37 -5.30 -0.80 10.00
CA LYS A 37 -6.25 -0.47 11.08
C LYS A 37 -5.58 0.27 12.24
N ILE A 38 -4.42 -0.23 12.70
CA ILE A 38 -3.68 0.40 13.81
C ILE A 38 -3.21 1.79 13.41
N CYS A 39 -2.68 1.94 12.18
CA CYS A 39 -2.16 3.22 11.70
C CYS A 39 -3.27 4.27 11.59
N GLU A 40 -4.41 3.92 11.01
CA GLU A 40 -5.55 4.84 10.89
C GLU A 40 -6.08 5.27 12.27
N ALA A 41 -6.30 4.32 13.17
CA ALA A 41 -6.80 4.60 14.52
C ALA A 41 -5.87 5.53 15.33
N LYS A 42 -4.57 5.50 15.04
CA LYS A 42 -3.55 6.30 15.73
C LYS A 42 -3.05 7.49 14.93
N GLN A 43 -3.64 7.77 13.75
CA GLN A 43 -3.23 8.84 12.85
C GLN A 43 -1.73 8.76 12.45
N ILE A 44 -1.25 7.55 12.21
CA ILE A 44 0.09 7.26 11.70
C ILE A 44 0.04 7.28 10.17
N ASN A 45 1.03 7.91 9.53
CA ASN A 45 1.16 7.96 8.09
C ASN A 45 1.73 6.64 7.55
N LEU A 46 0.85 5.75 7.08
CA LEU A 46 1.24 4.45 6.55
C LEU A 46 1.65 4.51 5.08
N ILE A 47 2.85 4.02 4.77
CA ILE A 47 3.38 3.85 3.41
C ILE A 47 3.43 2.36 3.11
N LEU A 48 2.83 1.94 1.99
CA LEU A 48 2.84 0.56 1.51
C LEU A 48 3.58 0.44 0.18
N ASP A 49 4.67 -0.33 0.19
CA ASP A 49 5.49 -0.68 -0.97
C ASP A 49 5.60 -2.20 -1.07
N THR A 50 4.56 -2.83 -1.59
CA THR A 50 4.42 -4.28 -1.56
C THR A 50 3.63 -4.75 -2.77
N SER A 51 3.93 -5.95 -3.26
CA SER A 51 3.21 -6.58 -4.36
C SER A 51 1.95 -7.35 -3.91
N ALA A 52 1.62 -7.32 -2.61
CA ALA A 52 0.50 -8.05 -2.04
C ALA A 52 -0.84 -7.63 -2.66
N LYS A 53 -1.68 -8.61 -3.03
CA LYS A 53 -2.99 -8.36 -3.65
C LYS A 53 -4.01 -7.81 -2.65
N THR A 54 -3.76 -8.02 -1.36
CA THR A 54 -4.57 -7.53 -0.25
C THR A 54 -4.54 -5.99 -0.10
N ILE A 55 -3.80 -5.26 -0.94
CA ILE A 55 -3.74 -3.79 -0.90
C ILE A 55 -5.12 -3.13 -0.95
N HIS A 56 -6.07 -3.70 -1.71
CA HIS A 56 -7.42 -3.16 -1.83
C HIS A 56 -8.18 -3.17 -0.50
N LYS A 57 -7.89 -4.13 0.39
CA LYS A 57 -8.48 -4.20 1.73
C LYS A 57 -7.84 -3.18 2.70
N CYS A 58 -6.70 -2.59 2.33
CA CYS A 58 -6.02 -1.57 3.12
C CYS A 58 -6.53 -0.17 2.81
N LEU A 59 -7.08 0.06 1.60
CA LEU A 59 -7.57 1.36 1.13
C LEU A 59 -8.60 2.03 2.06
N PRO A 60 -9.56 1.31 2.68
CA PRO A 60 -10.52 1.92 3.62
C PRO A 60 -9.89 2.53 4.88
N TYR A 61 -8.61 2.24 5.14
CA TYR A 61 -7.85 2.77 6.27
C TYR A 61 -6.86 3.87 5.84
N HIS A 62 -7.15 4.50 4.70
CA HIS A 62 -6.50 5.72 4.22
C HIS A 62 -4.96 5.73 4.30
N PRO A 63 -4.26 4.72 3.74
CA PRO A 63 -2.80 4.73 3.72
C PRO A 63 -2.30 6.04 3.13
N PHE A 64 -1.25 6.59 3.73
CA PHE A 64 -0.67 7.86 3.31
C PHE A 64 -0.12 7.77 1.88
N LEU A 65 0.61 6.70 1.57
CA LEU A 65 1.20 6.51 0.25
C LEU A 65 1.16 5.04 -0.17
N LEU A 66 0.73 4.79 -1.39
CA LEU A 66 1.02 3.55 -2.11
C LEU A 66 2.11 3.81 -3.16
N LYS A 67 3.06 2.89 -3.31
CA LYS A 67 4.12 3.00 -4.35
C LYS A 67 4.08 1.83 -5.36
N PRO A 68 3.01 1.68 -6.16
CA PRO A 68 2.96 0.62 -7.14
C PRO A 68 3.87 0.85 -8.34
N ASN A 69 4.25 -0.22 -9.02
CA ASN A 69 4.70 -0.21 -10.41
C ASN A 69 3.59 -0.72 -11.38
N GLU A 70 3.86 -0.71 -12.69
CA GLU A 70 2.92 -1.18 -13.72
C GLU A 70 2.46 -2.64 -13.50
N GLN A 71 3.39 -3.54 -13.14
CA GLN A 71 3.10 -4.97 -12.98
C GLN A 71 2.18 -5.21 -11.77
N GLU A 72 2.41 -4.47 -10.68
CA GLU A 72 1.56 -4.50 -9.50
C GLU A 72 0.17 -3.95 -9.81
N LEU A 73 0.05 -2.83 -10.53
CA LEU A 73 -1.25 -2.32 -10.98
C LEU A 73 -1.97 -3.32 -11.87
N SER A 74 -1.30 -3.91 -12.87
CA SER A 74 -1.87 -4.92 -13.75
C SER A 74 -2.42 -6.10 -12.94
N SER A 75 -1.63 -6.61 -11.99
CA SER A 75 -2.03 -7.69 -11.06
C SER A 75 -3.22 -7.31 -10.18
N TRP A 76 -3.24 -6.11 -9.62
CA TRP A 76 -4.29 -5.63 -8.72
C TRP A 76 -5.61 -5.35 -9.42
N PHE A 77 -5.55 -4.93 -10.68
CA PHE A 77 -6.73 -4.62 -11.49
C PHE A 77 -7.13 -5.76 -12.43
N GLY A 78 -6.43 -6.90 -12.38
CA GLY A 78 -6.76 -8.09 -13.17
C GLY A 78 -6.57 -7.88 -14.68
N LYS A 79 -5.55 -7.10 -15.07
CA LYS A 79 -5.19 -6.83 -16.46
C LYS A 79 -3.86 -7.49 -16.80
N GLU A 80 -3.69 -7.90 -18.05
CA GLU A 80 -2.42 -8.50 -18.51
C GLU A 80 -1.32 -7.45 -18.65
N ASN A 81 -1.62 -6.33 -19.31
CA ASN A 81 -0.72 -5.19 -19.49
C ASN A 81 -1.50 -3.88 -19.32
N LEU A 82 -0.78 -2.82 -18.97
CA LEU A 82 -1.33 -1.47 -18.81
C LEU A 82 -0.46 -0.48 -19.58
N THR A 83 -1.09 0.39 -20.36
CA THR A 83 -0.40 1.59 -20.86
C THR A 83 -0.18 2.59 -19.71
N ILE A 84 0.76 3.54 -19.88
CA ILE A 84 0.99 4.61 -18.88
C ILE A 84 -0.31 5.37 -18.56
N ALA A 85 -1.13 5.67 -19.57
CA ALA A 85 -2.41 6.35 -19.38
C ALA A 85 -3.40 5.53 -18.53
N GLU A 86 -3.41 4.21 -18.70
CA GLU A 86 -4.22 3.32 -17.88
C GLU A 86 -3.64 3.17 -16.46
N CYS A 87 -2.31 3.14 -16.30
CA CYS A 87 -1.66 3.20 -14.98
C CYS A 87 -2.11 4.44 -14.20
N LEU A 88 -2.07 5.61 -14.82
CA LEU A 88 -2.55 6.85 -14.20
C LEU A 88 -4.05 6.77 -13.83
N THR A 89 -4.85 6.10 -14.65
CA THR A 89 -6.28 5.86 -14.36
C THR A 89 -6.45 4.94 -13.15
N CYS A 90 -5.67 3.86 -13.07
CA CYS A 90 -5.64 2.95 -11.92
C CYS A 90 -5.19 3.68 -10.64
N CYS A 91 -4.14 4.51 -10.70
CA CYS A 91 -3.70 5.33 -9.57
C CYS A 91 -4.81 6.25 -9.06
N LYS A 92 -5.53 6.94 -9.96
CA LYS A 92 -6.68 7.78 -9.59
C LYS A 92 -7.80 6.97 -8.92
N GLN A 93 -8.04 5.75 -9.36
CA GLN A 93 -9.02 4.86 -8.72
C GLN A 93 -8.57 4.42 -7.32
N LEU A 94 -7.28 4.16 -7.10
CA LEU A 94 -6.75 3.85 -5.77
C LEU A 94 -6.92 5.02 -4.80
N VAL A 95 -6.68 6.25 -5.27
CA VAL A 95 -6.96 7.46 -4.49
C VAL A 95 -8.43 7.59 -4.17
N ALA A 96 -9.31 7.42 -5.16
CA ALA A 96 -10.76 7.48 -4.98
C ALA A 96 -11.29 6.40 -4.00
N LYS A 97 -10.57 5.28 -3.88
CA LYS A 97 -10.91 4.17 -2.95
C LYS A 97 -10.34 4.35 -1.54
N GLY A 98 -9.45 5.33 -1.32
CA GLY A 98 -9.05 5.75 0.03
C GLY A 98 -7.57 6.08 0.21
N ALA A 99 -6.66 5.66 -0.67
CA ALA A 99 -5.25 6.06 -0.54
C ALA A 99 -5.11 7.58 -0.61
N LYS A 100 -4.34 8.21 0.30
CA LYS A 100 -4.16 9.67 0.28
C LYS A 100 -3.30 10.09 -0.90
N GLN A 101 -2.28 9.29 -1.23
CA GLN A 101 -1.36 9.53 -2.33
C GLN A 101 -0.98 8.20 -2.98
N VAL A 102 -0.64 8.26 -4.27
CA VAL A 102 -0.09 7.14 -5.03
C VAL A 102 1.11 7.67 -5.82
N LEU A 103 2.26 7.03 -5.67
CA LEU A 103 3.47 7.29 -6.44
C LEU A 103 3.70 6.13 -7.41
N LEU A 104 3.51 6.37 -8.70
CA LEU A 104 3.71 5.37 -9.73
C LEU A 104 5.22 5.25 -10.04
N SER A 105 5.80 4.09 -9.76
CA SER A 105 7.16 3.77 -10.20
C SER A 105 7.16 3.32 -11.66
N LEU A 106 7.96 3.99 -12.50
CA LEU A 106 8.20 3.64 -13.90
C LEU A 106 9.56 2.94 -14.09
N GLY A 107 10.18 2.48 -13.00
CA GLY A 107 11.47 1.79 -13.04
C GLY A 107 12.60 2.69 -13.50
N GLU A 108 13.36 2.24 -14.52
CA GLU A 108 14.45 3.01 -15.13
C GLU A 108 13.97 4.32 -15.81
N ASN A 109 12.67 4.43 -16.09
CA ASN A 109 12.05 5.65 -16.64
C ASN A 109 11.66 6.67 -15.56
N GLY A 110 11.99 6.43 -14.28
CA GLY A 110 11.70 7.35 -13.16
C GLY A 110 10.39 7.04 -12.42
N GLY A 111 9.69 8.07 -11.95
CA GLY A 111 8.40 7.94 -11.26
C GLY A 111 7.51 9.16 -11.43
N ALA A 112 6.20 8.98 -11.32
CA ALA A 112 5.17 10.01 -11.54
C ALA A 112 4.07 9.99 -10.47
#